data_AF-A0A432HUK3-F1
#
_entry.id   AF-A0A432HUK3-F1
#
_cell.length_a   1.000
_cell.length_b   1.000
_cell.length_c   1.000
_cell.angle_alpha   90.00
_cell.angle_beta   90.00
_cell.angle_gamma   90.00
#
_symmetry.space_group_name_H-M   'P 1'
#
loop_
_entity.id
_entity.type
_entity.pdbx_description
1 polymer ?
#
loop_
_entity_poly.entity_id
_entity_poly.type
_entity_poly.pdbx_seq_one_letter_code
_entity_poly.pdbx_strand_id
1 'polypeptide(L)'
;ANAPPSMAVHALQRPQPVARAWDDMGHDVTDIVRARDGRYLGTFGRGAYQGITRDHFVEIDLGDADPDDAQPWLLAQGWVYPTDSSINLAIAQGTQTQPRGVALEVRDASGEWVVVSPDLGFPAGKNKTMVIDLSDVFHEGQARRLRLRTNLEVYWDWLAYGAGVEPEAIVTRRLDPVTAELRYRGFSRTSQAGPHTPEIPHYDQIANTTQRWRDLTGYHTRFGDVRPLLAQVDDRYVIMNAGDELQALFPTPAPPPAGWTRDFVLIGDGWVKDGDYNTAFSKTVRPLPSHEAQTYQLPAGGFALDNDPAYRLHPDDWQTYHTRFVTPQEFLSGSRPRRATTQAK
;
A
#
# COMPACT_ATOMS: atom_id res chain seq x y z
N ALA A 1 -8.39 19.10 0.77
CA ALA A 1 -8.00 17.75 1.22
C ALA A 1 -8.21 16.82 0.04
N ASN A 2 -7.21 16.03 -0.32
CA ASN A 2 -7.38 15.05 -1.40
C ASN A 2 -8.35 13.98 -0.88
N ALA A 3 -9.51 13.84 -1.53
CA ALA A 3 -10.40 12.72 -1.24
C ALA A 3 -9.63 11.42 -1.52
N PRO A 4 -9.85 10.34 -0.74
CA PRO A 4 -9.26 9.05 -1.08
C PRO A 4 -9.68 8.66 -2.49
N PRO A 5 -8.77 8.07 -3.30
CA PRO A 5 -9.11 7.63 -4.64
C PRO A 5 -10.27 6.63 -4.59
N SER A 6 -11.16 6.68 -5.58
CA SER A 6 -12.24 5.71 -5.68
C SER A 6 -11.67 4.30 -5.83
N MET A 7 -12.22 3.34 -5.10
CA MET A 7 -11.93 1.91 -5.28
C MET A 7 -12.60 1.39 -6.58
N ALA A 8 -12.10 1.86 -7.72
CA ALA A 8 -12.60 1.54 -9.04
C ALA A 8 -11.66 0.56 -9.76
N VAL A 9 -12.24 -0.27 -10.63
CA VAL A 9 -11.48 -1.12 -11.53
C VAL A 9 -11.27 -0.37 -12.83
N HIS A 10 -10.01 -0.12 -13.18
CA HIS A 10 -9.62 0.45 -14.47
C HIS A 10 -9.16 -0.70 -15.36
N ALA A 11 -9.92 -1.00 -16.41
CA ALA A 11 -9.45 -1.91 -17.46
C ALA A 11 -8.89 -1.10 -18.62
N LEU A 12 -7.81 -1.61 -19.18
CA LEU A 12 -7.04 -0.96 -20.21
C LEU A 12 -6.85 -1.93 -21.36
N GLN A 13 -6.68 -1.40 -22.57
CA GLN A 13 -6.07 -2.16 -23.64
C GLN A 13 -4.68 -2.64 -23.21
N ARG A 14 -4.10 -3.59 -23.96
CA ARG A 14 -2.76 -4.12 -23.63
C ARG A 14 -1.76 -2.95 -23.51
N PRO A 15 -1.19 -2.70 -22.31
CA PRO A 15 -0.29 -1.57 -22.15
C PRO A 15 0.98 -1.72 -22.99
N GLN A 16 1.46 -0.61 -23.52
CA GLN A 16 2.70 -0.52 -24.27
C GLN A 16 3.81 0.02 -23.36
N PRO A 17 5.01 -0.58 -23.36
CA PRO A 17 6.17 0.02 -22.69
C PRO A 17 6.42 1.43 -23.20
N VAL A 18 6.93 2.30 -22.31
CA VAL A 18 7.36 3.64 -22.71
C VAL A 18 8.46 3.55 -23.79
N ALA A 19 8.47 4.49 -24.73
CA ALA A 19 9.41 4.47 -25.84
C ALA A 19 10.85 4.60 -25.34
N ARG A 20 11.07 5.54 -24.41
CA ARG A 20 12.36 5.80 -23.75
C ARG A 20 12.17 6.33 -22.34
N ALA A 21 13.16 6.13 -21.49
CA ALA A 21 13.22 6.73 -20.17
C ALA A 21 14.64 7.16 -19.79
N TRP A 22 14.76 8.22 -18.99
CA TRP A 22 16.03 8.69 -18.44
C TRP A 22 15.93 8.94 -16.94
N ASP A 23 17.02 8.69 -16.23
CA ASP A 23 17.14 9.16 -14.85
C ASP A 23 17.47 10.65 -14.78
N ASP A 24 17.50 11.19 -13.56
CA ASP A 24 17.76 12.60 -13.31
C ASP A 24 19.20 13.05 -13.63
N MET A 25 20.11 12.09 -13.87
CA MET A 25 21.48 12.33 -14.33
C MET A 25 21.60 12.25 -15.85
N GLY A 26 20.51 11.98 -16.57
CA GLY A 26 20.47 11.89 -18.02
C GLY A 26 20.90 10.52 -18.57
N HIS A 27 21.06 9.49 -17.73
CA HIS A 27 21.33 8.14 -18.22
C HIS A 27 20.08 7.51 -18.81
N ASP A 28 20.23 6.81 -19.92
CA ASP A 28 19.14 6.02 -20.50
C ASP A 28 18.85 4.80 -19.60
N VAL A 29 17.61 4.71 -19.12
CA VAL A 29 17.13 3.65 -18.22
C VAL A 29 15.98 2.87 -18.83
N THR A 30 15.74 3.03 -20.14
CA THR A 30 14.62 2.42 -20.88
C THR A 30 14.56 0.91 -20.65
N ASP A 31 15.71 0.23 -20.72
CA ASP A 31 15.78 -1.22 -20.56
C ASP A 31 15.44 -1.68 -19.14
N ILE A 32 15.66 -0.86 -18.12
CA ILE A 32 15.33 -1.19 -16.73
C ILE A 32 13.82 -1.19 -16.53
N VAL A 33 13.13 -0.17 -17.06
CA VAL A 33 11.70 0.06 -16.82
C VAL A 33 10.77 -0.57 -17.86
N ARG A 34 11.30 -1.36 -18.80
CA ARG A 34 10.54 -1.92 -19.93
C ARG A 34 9.63 -3.08 -19.55
N ALA A 35 9.96 -3.84 -18.51
CA ALA A 35 9.27 -5.08 -18.15
C ALA A 35 9.19 -5.26 -16.63
N ARG A 36 8.20 -6.02 -16.17
CA ARG A 36 8.01 -6.37 -14.76
C ARG A 36 8.91 -7.55 -14.36
N ASP A 37 10.22 -7.33 -14.35
CA ASP A 37 11.22 -8.39 -14.18
C ASP A 37 11.99 -8.31 -12.84
N GLY A 38 11.65 -7.36 -11.99
CA GLY A 38 12.27 -7.16 -10.68
C GLY A 38 13.60 -6.41 -10.74
N ARG A 39 13.91 -5.74 -11.86
CA ARG A 39 15.03 -4.81 -11.98
C ARG A 39 14.54 -3.40 -11.76
N TYR A 40 14.95 -2.82 -10.64
CA TYR A 40 14.45 -1.51 -10.24
C TYR A 40 15.42 -0.39 -10.60
N LEU A 41 14.88 0.68 -11.18
CA LEU A 41 15.51 1.98 -11.28
C LEU A 41 15.66 2.57 -9.87
N GLY A 42 16.89 2.86 -9.46
CA GLY A 42 17.21 3.32 -8.11
C GLY A 42 18.53 4.10 -8.03
N THR A 43 18.80 4.98 -9.01
CA THR A 43 20.09 5.71 -9.13
C THR A 43 20.18 6.95 -8.22
N PHE A 44 19.15 7.21 -7.41
CA PHE A 44 19.04 8.38 -6.53
C PHE A 44 19.93 8.32 -5.27
N GLY A 45 20.48 7.14 -4.93
CA GLY A 45 21.32 6.97 -3.74
C GLY A 45 20.52 6.99 -2.43
N ARG A 46 21.20 7.17 -1.29
CA ARG A 46 20.55 7.24 0.02
C ARG A 46 20.66 8.64 0.60
N GLY A 47 19.62 9.10 1.29
CA GLY A 47 19.68 10.33 2.08
C GLY A 47 20.09 10.09 3.53
N ALA A 48 19.92 11.13 4.35
CA ALA A 48 20.23 11.08 5.77
C ALA A 48 19.22 10.24 6.59
N TYR A 49 18.00 10.10 6.09
CA TYR A 49 16.93 9.31 6.69
C TYR A 49 16.49 8.23 5.71
N GLN A 50 16.15 7.05 6.23
CA GLN A 50 15.53 5.99 5.43
C GLN A 50 14.29 6.53 4.71
N GLY A 51 14.17 6.21 3.43
CA GLY A 51 13.00 6.53 2.63
C GLY A 51 12.98 7.94 2.08
N ILE A 52 14.02 8.74 2.38
CA ILE A 52 14.23 10.06 1.81
C ILE A 52 15.62 10.13 1.20
N THR A 53 15.70 10.73 0.02
CA THR A 53 16.93 10.94 -0.72
C THR A 53 16.98 12.36 -1.27
N ARG A 54 17.96 12.64 -2.13
CA ARG A 54 17.98 13.87 -2.92
C ARG A 54 16.76 13.96 -3.82
N ASP A 55 16.51 15.15 -4.36
CA ASP A 55 15.53 15.30 -5.43
C ASP A 55 15.95 14.46 -6.65
N HIS A 56 15.01 13.70 -7.23
CA HIS A 56 15.23 12.86 -8.40
C HIS A 56 13.95 12.72 -9.21
N PHE A 57 14.09 12.28 -10.46
CA PHE A 57 12.98 11.99 -11.34
C PHE A 57 13.33 10.89 -12.33
N VAL A 58 12.29 10.28 -12.89
CA VAL A 58 12.39 9.55 -14.16
C VAL A 58 11.68 10.37 -15.24
N GLU A 59 12.42 10.74 -16.29
CA GLU A 59 11.87 11.36 -17.50
C GLU A 59 11.41 10.26 -18.44
N ILE A 60 10.21 10.40 -18.99
CA ILE A 60 9.50 9.38 -19.75
C ILE A 60 9.11 9.95 -21.10
N ASP A 61 9.41 9.19 -22.16
CA ASP A 61 8.94 9.40 -23.52
C ASP A 61 7.83 8.41 -23.85
N LEU A 62 6.65 8.91 -24.16
CA LEU A 62 5.58 8.04 -24.67
C LEU A 62 5.72 7.78 -26.18
N GLY A 63 6.66 8.44 -26.86
CA GLY A 63 6.85 8.32 -28.31
C GLY A 63 5.65 8.88 -29.08
N ASP A 64 5.33 8.23 -30.21
CA ASP A 64 4.18 8.58 -31.07
C ASP A 64 2.86 7.99 -30.55
N ALA A 65 2.66 7.95 -29.22
CA ALA A 65 1.38 7.54 -28.65
C ALA A 65 0.24 8.35 -29.30
N ASP A 66 -0.91 7.72 -29.55
CA ASP A 66 -1.98 8.32 -30.33
C ASP A 66 -2.65 9.47 -29.56
N PRO A 67 -2.83 10.68 -30.15
CA PRO A 67 -3.60 11.78 -29.52
C PRO A 67 -5.08 11.48 -29.34
N ASP A 68 -5.61 10.54 -30.11
CA ASP A 68 -7.03 10.24 -30.12
C ASP A 68 -7.39 9.06 -29.20
N ASP A 69 -6.43 8.57 -28.39
CA ASP A 69 -6.73 7.62 -27.33
C ASP A 69 -7.64 8.30 -26.29
N ALA A 70 -8.92 7.91 -26.29
CA ALA A 70 -9.99 8.58 -25.55
C ALA A 70 -9.74 8.69 -24.03
N GLN A 71 -8.84 7.87 -23.46
CA GLN A 71 -8.42 7.90 -22.05
C GLN A 71 -6.99 7.35 -21.91
N PRO A 72 -5.94 8.17 -22.02
CA PRO A 72 -4.57 7.71 -21.88
C PRO A 72 -4.20 7.57 -20.39
N TRP A 73 -3.67 6.42 -20.01
CA TRP A 73 -3.21 6.14 -18.66
C TRP A 73 -1.72 5.85 -18.64
N LEU A 74 -0.99 6.43 -17.68
CA LEU A 74 0.36 6.00 -17.32
C LEU A 74 0.28 4.96 -16.20
N LEU A 75 0.98 3.85 -16.41
CA LEU A 75 1.12 2.77 -15.44
C LEU A 75 2.55 2.76 -14.93
N ALA A 76 2.72 3.12 -13.66
CA ALA A 76 4.02 3.16 -13.01
C ALA A 76 4.06 2.13 -11.89
N GLN A 77 4.67 0.96 -12.17
CA GLN A 77 4.86 -0.08 -11.16
C GLN A 77 6.20 0.08 -10.47
N GLY A 78 6.15 0.03 -9.14
CA GLY A 78 7.34 0.10 -8.31
C GLY A 78 7.07 -0.23 -6.87
N TRP A 79 7.99 0.20 -6.02
CA TRP A 79 7.81 0.20 -4.58
C TRP A 79 8.47 1.43 -3.97
N VAL A 80 7.98 1.84 -2.81
CA VAL A 80 8.61 2.85 -1.97
C VAL A 80 9.29 2.17 -0.80
N TYR A 81 10.50 2.59 -0.44
CA TYR A 81 11.03 2.30 0.89
C TYR A 81 10.53 3.40 1.84
N PRO A 82 9.53 3.15 2.70
CA PRO A 82 8.92 4.22 3.48
C PRO A 82 9.83 4.71 4.62
N THR A 83 9.59 5.96 5.04
CA THR A 83 9.98 6.44 6.36
C THR A 83 9.16 5.72 7.44
N ASP A 84 9.70 5.61 8.64
CA ASP A 84 8.93 5.17 9.82
C ASP A 84 8.39 6.37 10.62
N SER A 85 7.52 6.11 11.59
CA SER A 85 6.87 7.17 12.39
C SER A 85 7.88 8.01 13.20
N SER A 86 8.93 7.38 13.73
CA SER A 86 9.99 8.06 14.49
C SER A 86 10.86 8.97 13.61
N ILE A 87 11.19 8.51 12.40
CA ILE A 87 11.89 9.26 11.37
C ILE A 87 11.05 10.46 10.94
N ASN A 88 9.75 10.27 10.70
CA ASN A 88 8.85 11.37 10.34
C ASN A 88 8.79 12.45 11.43
N LEU A 89 8.78 12.06 12.72
CA LEU A 89 8.86 13.02 13.81
C LEU A 89 10.20 13.78 13.81
N ALA A 90 11.33 13.08 13.60
CA ALA A 90 12.64 13.70 13.54
C ALA A 90 12.76 14.70 12.38
N ILE A 91 12.22 14.37 11.20
CA ILE A 91 12.18 15.26 10.04
C ILE A 91 11.29 16.48 10.29
N ALA A 92 10.13 16.28 10.92
CA ALA A 92 9.19 17.37 11.22
C ALA A 92 9.76 18.39 12.23
N GLN A 93 10.65 17.94 13.13
CA GLN A 93 11.31 18.80 14.11
C GLN A 93 12.62 19.44 13.58
N GLY A 94 13.14 18.95 12.46
CA GLY A 94 14.41 19.38 11.90
C GLY A 94 14.28 20.46 10.81
N THR A 95 15.41 20.81 10.22
CA THR A 95 15.50 21.80 9.12
C THR A 95 15.73 21.15 7.75
N GLN A 96 15.71 19.81 7.70
CA GLN A 96 15.94 19.06 6.47
C GLN A 96 14.77 19.22 5.48
N THR A 97 15.04 18.88 4.23
CA THR A 97 14.01 18.87 3.18
C THR A 97 12.88 17.91 3.53
N GLN A 98 11.66 18.42 3.54
CA GLN A 98 10.47 17.62 3.82
C GLN A 98 10.22 16.59 2.72
N PRO A 99 9.58 15.44 3.04
CA PRO A 99 9.19 14.45 2.05
C PRO A 99 8.19 15.06 1.06
N ARG A 100 8.34 14.72 -0.22
CA ARG A 100 7.46 15.13 -1.31
C ARG A 100 6.98 13.87 -2.03
N GLY A 101 5.66 13.73 -2.19
CA GLY A 101 5.10 12.70 -3.04
C GLY A 101 5.61 12.80 -4.49
N VAL A 102 5.20 11.84 -5.31
CA VAL A 102 5.51 11.81 -6.73
C VAL A 102 4.72 12.93 -7.41
N ALA A 103 5.41 13.95 -7.89
CA ALA A 103 4.84 14.98 -8.74
C ALA A 103 4.88 14.55 -10.21
N LEU A 104 3.87 14.96 -10.97
CA LEU A 104 3.82 14.84 -12.43
C LEU A 104 4.22 16.18 -13.05
N GLU A 105 5.31 16.18 -13.82
CA GLU A 105 5.70 17.32 -14.65
C GLU A 105 5.58 16.96 -16.13
N VAL A 106 5.29 17.95 -16.99
CA VAL A 106 5.34 17.81 -18.45
C VAL A 106 6.11 18.96 -19.08
N ARG A 107 6.55 18.80 -20.32
CA ARG A 107 7.15 19.90 -21.08
C ARG A 107 6.08 20.77 -21.73
N ASP A 108 6.01 22.05 -21.41
CA ASP A 108 5.09 22.96 -22.08
C ASP A 108 5.49 23.25 -23.55
N ALA A 109 4.71 24.10 -24.24
CA ALA A 109 4.98 24.48 -25.63
C ALA A 109 6.31 25.24 -25.83
N SER A 110 6.88 25.83 -24.77
CA SER A 110 8.20 26.47 -24.81
C SER A 110 9.35 25.47 -24.58
N GLY A 111 9.03 24.25 -24.15
CA GLY A 111 9.98 23.18 -23.83
C GLY A 111 10.40 23.14 -22.36
N GLU A 112 9.84 24.01 -21.52
CA GLU A 112 10.10 24.10 -20.09
C GLU A 112 9.26 23.08 -19.30
N TRP A 113 9.78 22.63 -18.16
CA TRP A 113 9.08 21.68 -17.30
C TRP A 113 8.09 22.39 -16.37
N VAL A 114 6.82 22.00 -16.44
CA VAL A 114 5.74 22.52 -15.60
C VAL A 114 5.10 21.41 -14.78
N VAL A 115 4.78 21.71 -13.52
CA VAL A 115 4.10 20.77 -12.61
C VAL A 115 2.60 20.75 -12.94
N VAL A 116 2.10 19.60 -13.37
CA VAL A 116 0.66 19.38 -13.66
C VAL A 116 -0.06 18.84 -12.43
N SER A 117 0.59 17.93 -11.70
CA SER A 117 0.11 17.44 -10.40
C SER A 117 1.25 17.50 -9.38
N PRO A 118 1.13 18.29 -8.29
CA PRO A 118 2.21 18.44 -7.32
C PRO A 118 2.37 17.23 -6.40
N ASP A 119 1.35 16.37 -6.29
CA ASP A 119 1.37 15.22 -5.39
C ASP A 119 0.38 14.13 -5.85
N LEU A 120 0.90 13.10 -6.50
CA LEU A 120 0.18 11.87 -6.86
C LEU A 120 0.26 10.80 -5.75
N GLY A 121 0.87 11.12 -4.60
CA GLY A 121 1.22 10.15 -3.56
C GLY A 121 2.46 9.35 -3.93
N PHE A 122 2.43 8.04 -3.72
CA PHE A 122 3.54 7.12 -3.98
C PHE A 122 3.01 5.69 -4.14
N PRO A 123 3.79 4.72 -4.67
CA PRO A 123 3.34 3.34 -4.78
C PRO A 123 2.88 2.80 -3.41
N ALA A 124 1.65 2.28 -3.35
CA ALA A 124 0.98 1.85 -2.11
C ALA A 124 1.52 0.52 -1.55
N GLY A 125 2.84 0.37 -1.48
CA GLY A 125 3.55 -0.80 -0.99
C GLY A 125 4.52 -1.39 -2.00
N LYS A 126 4.80 -2.69 -1.85
CA LYS A 126 5.73 -3.44 -2.68
C LYS A 126 5.06 -3.91 -3.97
N ASN A 127 5.69 -3.67 -5.11
CA ASN A 127 5.25 -4.11 -6.44
C ASN A 127 3.85 -3.62 -6.83
N LYS A 128 3.52 -2.37 -6.47
CA LYS A 128 2.23 -1.75 -6.76
C LYS A 128 2.32 -0.85 -7.97
N THR A 129 1.25 -0.85 -8.76
CA THR A 129 1.10 0.02 -9.94
C THR A 129 0.32 1.26 -9.56
N MET A 130 0.93 2.42 -9.70
CA MET A 130 0.21 3.69 -9.77
C MET A 130 -0.45 3.79 -11.14
N VAL A 131 -1.74 4.12 -11.15
CA VAL A 131 -2.55 4.34 -12.36
C VAL A 131 -2.82 5.83 -12.42
N ILE A 132 -2.18 6.51 -13.37
CA ILE A 132 -2.15 7.97 -13.46
C ILE A 132 -2.89 8.37 -14.73
N ASP A 133 -3.97 9.13 -14.56
CA ASP A 133 -4.74 9.69 -15.68
C ASP A 133 -3.90 10.73 -16.41
N LEU A 134 -3.75 10.57 -17.73
CA LEU A 134 -3.07 11.52 -18.60
C LEU A 134 -4.06 12.32 -19.47
N SER A 135 -5.36 12.18 -19.23
CA SER A 135 -6.38 13.01 -19.88
C SER A 135 -6.08 14.48 -19.62
N ASP A 136 -6.15 15.30 -20.67
CA ASP A 136 -5.88 16.75 -20.64
C ASP A 136 -4.46 17.17 -20.22
N VAL A 137 -3.52 16.22 -20.09
CA VAL A 137 -2.13 16.50 -19.69
C VAL A 137 -1.29 17.03 -20.86
N PHE A 138 -1.57 16.59 -22.09
CA PHE A 138 -0.83 16.98 -23.30
C PHE A 138 -1.70 17.83 -24.23
N HIS A 139 -1.14 18.91 -24.75
CA HIS A 139 -1.75 19.69 -25.83
C HIS A 139 -1.46 19.08 -27.20
N GLU A 140 -2.31 19.38 -28.20
CA GLU A 140 -2.13 18.92 -29.58
C GLU A 140 -0.76 19.38 -30.13
N GLY A 141 -0.01 18.44 -30.72
CA GLY A 141 1.32 18.70 -31.29
C GLY A 141 2.47 18.83 -30.27
N GLN A 142 2.20 18.73 -28.98
CA GLN A 142 3.24 18.73 -27.93
C GLN A 142 3.96 17.38 -27.86
N ALA A 143 5.27 17.40 -27.60
CA ALA A 143 6.01 16.17 -27.33
C ALA A 143 5.50 15.51 -26.04
N ARG A 144 5.26 14.20 -26.07
CA ARG A 144 4.73 13.43 -24.92
C ARG A 144 5.82 13.04 -23.94
N ARG A 145 6.45 14.07 -23.38
CA ARG A 145 7.48 13.99 -22.37
C ARG A 145 6.90 14.31 -21.01
N LEU A 146 7.07 13.42 -20.04
CA LEU A 146 6.65 13.64 -18.66
C LEU A 146 7.74 13.25 -17.68
N ARG A 147 7.67 13.74 -16.45
CA ARG A 147 8.52 13.32 -15.32
C ARG A 147 7.68 12.89 -14.15
N LEU A 148 8.13 11.83 -13.49
CA LEU A 148 7.71 11.48 -12.15
C LEU A 148 8.83 11.89 -11.19
N ARG A 149 8.63 13.01 -10.47
CA ARG A 149 9.64 13.65 -9.63
C ARG A 149 9.32 13.50 -8.15
N THR A 150 10.32 13.20 -7.32
CA THR A 150 10.14 13.05 -5.87
C THR A 150 11.49 13.17 -5.15
N ASN A 151 11.47 13.20 -3.81
CA ASN A 151 12.65 12.94 -2.99
C ASN A 151 12.47 11.69 -2.09
N LEU A 152 11.43 10.90 -2.31
CA LEU A 152 11.23 9.61 -1.65
C LEU A 152 12.09 8.53 -2.30
N GLU A 153 12.47 7.49 -1.56
CA GLU A 153 13.11 6.30 -2.14
C GLU A 153 12.08 5.45 -2.91
N VAL A 154 11.73 5.90 -4.11
CA VAL A 154 10.79 5.21 -5.02
C VAL A 154 11.56 4.50 -6.13
N TYR A 155 11.39 3.19 -6.18
CA TYR A 155 12.07 2.28 -7.09
C TYR A 155 11.11 1.80 -8.17
N TRP A 156 11.37 2.13 -9.43
CA TRP A 156 10.51 1.79 -10.57
C TRP A 156 10.98 0.51 -11.26
N ASP A 157 10.09 -0.47 -11.42
CA ASP A 157 10.33 -1.72 -12.15
C ASP A 157 9.79 -1.64 -13.58
N TRP A 158 8.63 -0.99 -13.75
CA TRP A 158 7.94 -0.99 -15.02
C TRP A 158 7.16 0.30 -15.26
N LEU A 159 7.36 0.88 -16.43
CA LEU A 159 6.67 2.07 -16.91
C LEU A 159 6.04 1.75 -18.27
N ALA A 160 4.73 1.96 -18.37
CA ALA A 160 3.97 1.73 -19.58
C ALA A 160 2.83 2.72 -19.69
N TYR A 161 2.25 2.84 -20.88
CA TYR A 161 1.02 3.58 -21.09
C TYR A 161 -0.02 2.67 -21.76
N GLY A 162 -1.29 3.02 -21.61
CA GLY A 162 -2.36 2.31 -22.29
C GLY A 162 -3.65 3.11 -22.32
N ALA A 163 -4.47 2.83 -23.31
CA ALA A 163 -5.80 3.41 -23.42
C ALA A 163 -6.80 2.66 -22.53
N GLY A 164 -7.74 3.40 -21.94
CA GLY A 164 -8.95 2.84 -21.34
C GLY A 164 -9.72 1.96 -22.32
N VAL A 165 -10.43 0.96 -21.79
CA VAL A 165 -11.49 0.30 -22.56
C VAL A 165 -12.84 0.92 -22.22
N GLU A 166 -13.77 0.85 -23.16
CA GLU A 166 -15.15 1.27 -22.93
C GLU A 166 -15.74 0.54 -21.71
N PRO A 167 -16.49 1.22 -20.82
CA PRO A 167 -17.07 0.60 -19.63
C PRO A 167 -17.88 -0.67 -19.92
N GLU A 168 -18.56 -0.73 -21.06
CA GLU A 168 -19.37 -1.88 -21.51
C GLU A 168 -18.52 -3.12 -21.86
N ALA A 169 -17.22 -2.95 -22.07
CA ALA A 169 -16.29 -4.06 -22.31
C ALA A 169 -15.94 -4.83 -21.02
N ILE A 170 -16.39 -4.35 -19.86
CA ILE A 170 -16.09 -4.95 -18.56
C ILE A 170 -17.39 -5.43 -17.91
N VAL A 171 -17.42 -6.69 -17.50
CA VAL A 171 -18.48 -7.23 -16.64
C VAL A 171 -17.88 -7.56 -15.28
N THR A 172 -18.23 -6.77 -14.26
CA THR A 172 -17.81 -7.02 -12.89
C THR A 172 -18.84 -7.87 -12.15
N ARG A 173 -18.36 -8.85 -11.39
CA ARG A 173 -19.19 -9.67 -10.50
C ARG A 173 -18.49 -9.82 -9.16
N ARG A 174 -19.14 -9.34 -8.11
CA ARG A 174 -18.69 -9.59 -6.73
C ARG A 174 -18.88 -11.07 -6.39
N LEU A 175 -17.86 -11.66 -5.79
CA LEU A 175 -17.87 -13.02 -5.28
C LEU A 175 -17.80 -12.96 -3.76
N ASP A 176 -18.76 -13.59 -3.11
CA ASP A 176 -18.72 -13.76 -1.66
C ASP A 176 -17.83 -14.97 -1.32
N PRO A 177 -16.98 -14.88 -0.29
CA PRO A 177 -16.19 -16.01 0.15
C PRO A 177 -17.09 -17.11 0.73
N VAL A 178 -16.85 -18.36 0.34
CA VAL A 178 -17.49 -19.54 0.96
C VAL A 178 -17.02 -19.68 2.40
N THR A 179 -15.73 -19.45 2.64
CA THR A 179 -15.11 -19.41 3.97
C THR A 179 -14.24 -18.16 4.10
N ALA A 180 -14.24 -17.56 5.29
CA ALA A 180 -13.26 -16.56 5.68
C ALA A 180 -12.87 -16.82 7.14
N GLU A 181 -11.69 -17.39 7.32
CA GLU A 181 -11.19 -17.85 8.61
C GLU A 181 -10.02 -16.97 9.06
N LEU A 182 -10.15 -16.37 10.24
CA LEU A 182 -9.05 -15.72 10.93
C LEU A 182 -8.33 -16.76 11.79
N ARG A 183 -7.02 -16.91 11.60
CA ARG A 183 -6.20 -17.85 12.38
C ARG A 183 -4.82 -17.28 12.69
N TYR A 184 -4.15 -17.85 13.68
CA TYR A 184 -2.73 -17.58 13.88
C TYR A 184 -1.89 -18.46 12.96
N ARG A 185 -1.13 -17.87 12.04
CA ARG A 185 -0.24 -18.60 11.14
C ARG A 185 1.23 -18.44 11.52
N GLY A 186 1.58 -17.31 12.14
CA GLY A 186 2.97 -16.90 12.33
C GLY A 186 3.51 -16.13 11.13
N PHE A 187 4.83 -16.07 11.03
CA PHE A 187 5.52 -15.11 10.15
C PHE A 187 6.19 -15.82 8.99
N SER A 188 5.93 -15.35 7.78
CA SER A 188 6.57 -15.88 6.57
C SER A 188 8.07 -15.61 6.58
N ARG A 189 8.84 -16.53 5.98
CA ARG A 189 10.22 -16.25 5.58
C ARG A 189 10.19 -15.17 4.52
N THR A 190 11.12 -14.24 4.60
CA THR A 190 11.29 -13.18 3.60
C THR A 190 12.65 -13.34 2.89
N SER A 191 12.73 -12.80 1.68
CA SER A 191 13.99 -12.68 0.94
C SER A 191 14.07 -11.34 0.22
N GLN A 192 15.28 -10.85 0.01
CA GLN A 192 15.56 -9.65 -0.78
C GLN A 192 16.70 -10.00 -1.75
N ALA A 193 16.49 -9.79 -3.05
CA ALA A 193 17.44 -10.23 -4.08
C ALA A 193 18.63 -9.27 -4.22
N GLY A 194 18.45 -8.00 -3.85
CA GLY A 194 19.48 -6.97 -3.88
C GLY A 194 19.04 -5.67 -3.20
N PRO A 195 19.94 -4.68 -3.10
CA PRO A 195 19.71 -3.47 -2.31
C PRO A 195 18.57 -2.57 -2.82
N HIS A 196 18.17 -2.70 -4.09
CA HIS A 196 17.09 -1.93 -4.71
C HIS A 196 15.78 -2.73 -4.87
N THR A 197 15.79 -4.00 -4.45
CA THR A 197 14.62 -4.87 -4.54
C THR A 197 13.84 -4.83 -3.22
N PRO A 198 12.51 -4.91 -3.24
CA PRO A 198 11.74 -5.01 -2.02
C PRO A 198 11.99 -6.36 -1.35
N GLU A 199 11.87 -6.40 -0.02
CA GLU A 199 11.79 -7.67 0.70
C GLU A 199 10.46 -8.38 0.38
N ILE A 200 10.49 -9.62 -0.10
CA ILE A 200 9.29 -10.39 -0.49
C ILE A 200 9.03 -11.55 0.48
N PRO A 201 7.80 -11.72 0.99
CA PRO A 201 7.42 -12.86 1.81
C PRO A 201 7.14 -14.12 0.97
N HIS A 202 7.58 -15.28 1.46
CA HIS A 202 7.29 -16.59 0.89
C HIS A 202 6.10 -17.22 1.62
N TYR A 203 4.94 -17.23 0.99
CA TYR A 203 3.68 -17.67 1.63
C TYR A 203 3.72 -19.13 2.10
N ASP A 204 4.44 -20.03 1.44
CA ASP A 204 4.48 -21.44 1.85
C ASP A 204 5.57 -21.75 2.89
N GLN A 205 6.30 -20.73 3.38
CA GLN A 205 7.43 -20.92 4.27
C GLN A 205 7.27 -20.12 5.57
N ILE A 206 7.05 -20.81 6.68
CA ILE A 206 7.01 -20.19 8.02
C ILE A 206 8.45 -20.05 8.54
N ALA A 207 8.82 -18.83 8.92
CA ALA A 207 10.12 -18.56 9.54
C ALA A 207 10.07 -18.67 11.08
N ASN A 208 8.98 -18.25 11.72
CA ASN A 208 8.71 -18.53 13.14
C ASN A 208 7.25 -18.24 13.49
N THR A 209 6.85 -18.65 14.69
CA THR A 209 5.51 -18.47 15.27
C THR A 209 5.57 -17.77 16.63
N THR A 210 6.74 -17.23 17.01
CA THR A 210 6.93 -16.48 18.26
C THR A 210 6.75 -15.00 17.99
N GLN A 211 6.16 -14.26 18.94
CA GLN A 211 5.99 -12.81 18.81
C GLN A 211 7.29 -12.10 18.38
N ARG A 212 7.24 -11.37 17.26
CA ARG A 212 8.38 -10.62 16.70
C ARG A 212 8.40 -9.16 17.09
N TRP A 213 7.23 -8.55 17.19
CA TRP A 213 7.05 -7.13 17.44
C TRP A 213 6.28 -6.92 18.73
N ARG A 214 6.28 -5.68 19.21
CA ARG A 214 5.48 -5.30 20.37
C ARG A 214 4.03 -5.13 19.94
N ASP A 215 3.19 -6.10 20.28
CA ASP A 215 1.79 -6.04 19.92
C ASP A 215 1.05 -4.92 20.67
N LEU A 216 0.06 -4.34 19.99
CA LEU A 216 -0.83 -3.34 20.56
C LEU A 216 -1.76 -4.02 21.56
N THR A 217 -1.85 -3.50 22.78
CA THR A 217 -2.68 -4.10 23.82
C THR A 217 -4.16 -3.87 23.54
N GLY A 218 -4.98 -4.91 23.65
CA GLY A 218 -6.43 -4.77 23.51
C GLY A 218 -7.13 -6.01 22.98
N TYR A 219 -8.45 -5.91 22.85
CA TYR A 219 -9.30 -6.94 22.27
C TYR A 219 -9.17 -6.92 20.74
N HIS A 220 -8.70 -8.04 20.21
CA HIS A 220 -8.67 -8.37 18.80
C HIS A 220 -9.78 -9.35 18.47
N THR A 221 -10.01 -9.55 17.18
CA THR A 221 -10.94 -10.57 16.71
C THR A 221 -10.46 -11.96 17.12
N ARG A 222 -11.39 -12.78 17.62
CA ARG A 222 -11.19 -14.19 17.90
C ARG A 222 -10.88 -14.95 16.61
N PHE A 223 -10.19 -16.08 16.75
CA PHE A 223 -10.01 -16.98 15.61
C PHE A 223 -11.32 -17.67 15.20
N GLY A 224 -11.34 -18.18 13.97
CA GLY A 224 -12.46 -18.86 13.35
C GLY A 224 -13.17 -18.01 12.29
N ASP A 225 -14.44 -18.33 12.05
CA ASP A 225 -15.24 -17.68 11.01
C ASP A 225 -15.47 -16.19 11.31
N VAL A 226 -15.08 -15.36 10.33
CA VAL A 226 -15.23 -13.90 10.33
C VAL A 226 -15.95 -13.41 9.08
N ARG A 227 -16.54 -14.29 8.25
CA ARG A 227 -17.32 -13.88 7.06
C ARG A 227 -18.36 -12.79 7.35
N PRO A 228 -19.11 -12.83 8.48
CA PRO A 228 -20.10 -11.78 8.74
C PRO A 228 -19.50 -10.38 8.90
N LEU A 229 -18.23 -10.26 9.30
CA LEU A 229 -17.51 -8.99 9.41
C LEU A 229 -17.01 -8.47 8.05
N LEU A 230 -17.00 -9.32 7.02
CA LEU A 230 -16.47 -9.01 5.68
C LEU A 230 -17.58 -8.83 4.63
N ALA A 231 -18.85 -8.93 5.05
CA ALA A 231 -19.98 -8.93 4.13
C ALA A 231 -20.18 -7.59 3.39
N GLN A 232 -19.77 -6.48 4.02
CA GLN A 232 -19.90 -5.14 3.48
C GLN A 232 -18.86 -4.20 4.11
N VAL A 233 -18.72 -3.00 3.53
CA VAL A 233 -17.91 -1.92 4.10
C VAL A 233 -18.83 -1.05 4.95
N ASP A 234 -18.86 -1.31 6.26
CA ASP A 234 -19.77 -0.66 7.22
C ASP A 234 -19.10 -0.36 8.56
N ASP A 235 -17.77 -0.20 8.59
CA ASP A 235 -16.98 -0.02 9.83
C ASP A 235 -17.08 -1.20 10.82
N ARG A 236 -17.28 -2.44 10.30
CA ARG A 236 -17.01 -3.68 11.03
C ARG A 236 -15.61 -4.18 10.71
N TYR A 237 -14.89 -4.65 11.73
CA TYR A 237 -13.45 -4.87 11.61
C TYR A 237 -13.05 -6.32 11.82
N VAL A 238 -12.25 -6.88 10.92
CA VAL A 238 -11.37 -7.99 11.32
C VAL A 238 -10.10 -7.39 11.94
N ILE A 239 -10.13 -7.19 13.27
CA ILE A 239 -8.96 -6.68 14.02
C ILE A 239 -7.87 -7.76 14.10
N MET A 240 -6.86 -7.63 13.24
CA MET A 240 -5.71 -8.53 13.15
C MET A 240 -4.48 -7.97 13.84
N ASN A 241 -3.59 -8.87 14.25
CA ASN A 241 -2.29 -8.57 14.81
C ASN A 241 -1.18 -9.28 14.02
N ALA A 242 0.08 -8.92 14.28
CA ALA A 242 1.21 -9.50 13.57
C ALA A 242 1.27 -11.04 13.73
N GLY A 243 1.31 -11.75 12.61
CA GLY A 243 1.29 -13.22 12.57
C GLY A 243 -0.10 -13.84 12.44
N ASP A 244 -1.16 -13.05 12.57
CA ASP A 244 -2.50 -13.49 12.17
C ASP A 244 -2.62 -13.57 10.64
N GLU A 245 -3.52 -14.43 10.19
CA GLU A 245 -3.85 -14.61 8.78
C GLU A 245 -5.37 -14.68 8.61
N LEU A 246 -5.88 -13.91 7.65
CA LEU A 246 -7.23 -14.07 7.12
C LEU A 246 -7.16 -14.92 5.85
N GLN A 247 -7.62 -16.17 5.95
CA GLN A 247 -7.74 -17.08 4.80
C GLN A 247 -9.16 -17.03 4.25
N ALA A 248 -9.33 -16.62 2.99
CA ALA A 248 -10.60 -16.63 2.29
C ALA A 248 -10.59 -17.63 1.13
N LEU A 249 -11.66 -18.42 1.00
CA LEU A 249 -11.89 -19.30 -0.14
C LEU A 249 -13.12 -18.84 -0.91
N PHE A 250 -12.98 -18.69 -2.22
CA PHE A 250 -14.05 -18.24 -3.11
C PHE A 250 -14.57 -19.40 -3.96
N PRO A 251 -15.86 -19.38 -4.35
CA PRO A 251 -16.38 -20.39 -5.25
C PRO A 251 -15.70 -20.25 -6.62
N THR A 252 -15.40 -21.38 -7.26
CA THR A 252 -14.91 -21.38 -8.65
C THR A 252 -16.06 -20.99 -9.59
N PRO A 253 -16.00 -19.84 -10.28
CA PRO A 253 -17.05 -19.46 -11.21
C PRO A 253 -17.02 -20.34 -12.48
N ALA A 254 -18.17 -20.60 -13.10
CA ALA A 254 -18.25 -21.24 -14.42
C ALA A 254 -17.34 -20.52 -15.44
N PRO A 255 -16.81 -21.17 -16.50
CA PRO A 255 -15.93 -20.51 -17.49
C PRO A 255 -16.54 -19.23 -18.10
N PRO A 256 -15.73 -18.24 -18.50
CA PRO A 256 -16.26 -17.04 -19.14
C PRO A 256 -16.84 -17.38 -20.52
N PRO A 257 -17.76 -16.56 -21.08
CA PRO A 257 -18.26 -16.76 -22.43
C PRO A 257 -17.12 -16.76 -23.46
N ALA A 258 -17.33 -17.39 -24.62
CA ALA A 258 -16.34 -17.39 -25.70
C ALA A 258 -15.94 -15.94 -26.07
N GLY A 259 -14.63 -15.69 -26.20
CA GLY A 259 -14.07 -14.36 -26.47
C GLY A 259 -13.79 -13.51 -25.22
N TRP A 260 -14.25 -13.92 -24.04
CA TRP A 260 -13.99 -13.21 -22.78
C TRP A 260 -12.80 -13.81 -22.02
N THR A 261 -12.01 -12.93 -21.40
CA THR A 261 -10.98 -13.31 -20.42
C THR A 261 -11.47 -13.00 -19.02
N ARG A 262 -11.14 -13.85 -18.05
CA ARG A 262 -11.46 -13.63 -16.63
C ARG A 262 -10.22 -13.27 -15.86
N ASP A 263 -10.33 -12.20 -15.09
CA ASP A 263 -9.37 -11.82 -14.06
C ASP A 263 -10.05 -11.73 -12.68
N PHE A 264 -9.22 -11.67 -11.64
CA PHE A 264 -9.66 -11.52 -10.26
C PHE A 264 -9.03 -10.27 -9.64
N VAL A 265 -9.86 -9.44 -9.02
CA VAL A 265 -9.43 -8.26 -8.28
C VAL A 265 -9.85 -8.42 -6.83
N LEU A 266 -8.89 -8.27 -5.91
CA LEU A 266 -9.17 -8.18 -4.48
C LEU A 266 -9.24 -6.71 -4.09
N ILE A 267 -10.40 -6.27 -3.60
CA ILE A 267 -10.60 -4.94 -3.05
C ILE A 267 -10.51 -5.07 -1.53
N GLY A 268 -9.52 -4.40 -0.93
CA GLY A 268 -9.35 -4.33 0.52
C GLY A 268 -9.76 -2.96 1.02
N ASP A 269 -10.69 -2.94 1.97
CA ASP A 269 -11.05 -1.76 2.74
C ASP A 269 -10.55 -1.97 4.17
N GLY A 270 -9.73 -1.04 4.66
CA GLY A 270 -9.06 -1.27 5.92
C GLY A 270 -8.08 -0.17 6.32
N TRP A 271 -7.61 -0.28 7.56
CA TRP A 271 -6.68 0.65 8.17
C TRP A 271 -5.49 -0.10 8.73
N VAL A 272 -4.35 0.59 8.74
CA VAL A 272 -3.13 0.10 9.36
C VAL A 272 -2.81 1.03 10.53
N LYS A 273 -2.54 0.42 11.69
CA LYS A 273 -2.05 1.13 12.87
C LYS A 273 -0.67 0.59 13.24
N ASP A 274 0.29 1.51 13.33
CA ASP A 274 1.68 1.20 13.64
C ASP A 274 1.92 1.16 15.16
N GLY A 275 2.83 0.28 15.58
CA GLY A 275 3.29 0.11 16.96
C GLY A 275 4.58 0.89 17.29
N ASP A 276 5.10 1.69 16.35
CA ASP A 276 6.20 2.62 16.63
C ASP A 276 5.86 3.58 17.78
N TYR A 277 6.85 3.87 18.64
CA TYR A 277 6.65 4.66 19.85
C TYR A 277 6.09 6.06 19.61
N ASN A 278 6.40 6.66 18.46
CA ASN A 278 5.96 8.00 18.08
C ASN A 278 4.66 7.98 17.25
N THR A 279 4.09 6.81 16.96
CA THR A 279 2.72 6.72 16.42
C THR A 279 1.68 7.04 17.50
N ALA A 280 0.66 7.82 17.15
CA ALA A 280 -0.44 8.11 18.04
C ALA A 280 -1.13 6.81 18.52
N PHE A 281 -1.29 6.67 19.84
CA PHE A 281 -1.89 5.48 20.48
C PHE A 281 -1.22 4.15 20.12
N SER A 282 0.08 4.13 19.83
CA SER A 282 0.87 2.95 19.43
C SER A 282 0.90 1.79 20.42
N LYS A 283 0.39 1.99 21.64
CA LYS A 283 0.39 0.97 22.71
C LYS A 283 -0.90 0.17 22.77
N THR A 284 -1.97 0.64 22.12
CA THR A 284 -3.31 0.07 22.24
C THR A 284 -3.99 -0.07 20.90
N VAL A 285 -4.80 -1.12 20.73
CA VAL A 285 -5.64 -1.31 19.52
C VAL A 285 -6.51 -0.09 19.29
N ARG A 286 -7.19 0.36 20.36
CA ARG A 286 -8.10 1.50 20.34
C ARG A 286 -7.38 2.85 20.42
N PRO A 287 -8.01 3.96 19.97
CA PRO A 287 -9.29 4.00 19.25
C PRO A 287 -9.20 3.34 17.87
N LEU A 288 -10.31 2.75 17.42
CA LEU A 288 -10.46 2.30 16.03
C LEU A 288 -10.91 3.47 15.14
N PRO A 289 -10.44 3.54 13.88
CA PRO A 289 -10.90 4.53 12.93
C PRO A 289 -12.35 4.26 12.49
N SER A 290 -12.95 5.18 11.73
CA SER A 290 -14.15 4.91 10.92
C SER A 290 -14.13 5.77 9.66
N HIS A 291 -14.99 5.45 8.69
CA HIS A 291 -15.11 6.24 7.47
C HIS A 291 -15.57 7.69 7.73
N GLU A 292 -16.45 7.90 8.72
CA GLU A 292 -16.94 9.22 9.12
C GLU A 292 -15.96 9.98 10.03
N ALA A 293 -15.19 9.26 10.85
CA ALA A 293 -14.23 9.82 11.80
C ALA A 293 -12.80 9.40 11.43
N GLN A 294 -12.28 10.02 10.36
CA GLN A 294 -10.94 9.74 9.84
C GLN A 294 -9.79 10.30 10.71
N THR A 295 -10.08 10.90 11.86
CA THR A 295 -9.06 11.49 12.72
C THR A 295 -8.81 10.63 13.96
N TYR A 296 -7.54 10.39 14.26
CA TYR A 296 -7.09 9.81 15.54
C TYR A 296 -7.08 10.88 16.65
N GLN A 297 -8.09 11.75 16.70
CA GLN A 297 -8.27 12.65 17.83
C GLN A 297 -8.85 11.85 19.00
N LEU A 298 -8.36 12.13 20.21
CA LEU A 298 -8.98 11.59 21.41
C LEU A 298 -10.46 12.01 21.43
N PRO A 299 -11.41 11.06 21.49
CA PRO A 299 -12.81 11.41 21.68
C PRO A 299 -12.97 12.25 22.95
N ALA A 300 -13.82 13.27 22.91
CA ALA A 300 -14.21 14.02 24.10
C ALA A 300 -14.86 13.03 25.09
N GLY A 301 -14.11 12.64 26.14
CA GLY A 301 -14.51 11.56 27.06
C GLY A 301 -13.44 10.49 27.30
N GLY A 302 -12.31 10.51 26.56
CA GLY A 302 -11.19 9.60 26.77
C GLY A 302 -11.41 8.18 26.20
N PHE A 303 -10.61 7.21 26.64
CA PHE A 303 -10.52 5.85 26.07
C PHE A 303 -11.61 4.86 26.52
N ALA A 304 -12.71 5.33 27.11
CA ALA A 304 -13.84 4.46 27.44
C ALA A 304 -14.36 3.76 26.17
N LEU A 305 -14.84 2.52 26.31
CA LEU A 305 -15.31 1.75 25.15
C LEU A 305 -16.52 2.40 24.49
N ASP A 306 -17.41 2.96 25.28
CA ASP A 306 -18.62 3.68 24.80
C ASP A 306 -18.31 4.94 23.98
N ASN A 307 -17.06 5.40 23.98
CA ASN A 307 -16.61 6.52 23.14
C ASN A 307 -15.98 6.08 21.81
N ASP A 308 -15.75 4.77 21.60
CA ASP A 308 -15.14 4.25 20.38
C ASP A 308 -16.21 4.20 19.26
N PRO A 309 -16.00 4.87 18.11
CA PRO A 309 -17.00 4.93 17.04
C PRO A 309 -17.41 3.54 16.54
N ALA A 310 -16.45 2.62 16.38
CA ALA A 310 -16.73 1.28 15.90
C ALA A 310 -17.57 0.49 16.90
N TYR A 311 -17.32 0.65 18.21
CA TYR A 311 -18.15 0.05 19.24
C TYR A 311 -19.58 0.61 19.25
N ARG A 312 -19.74 1.92 19.06
CA ARG A 312 -21.06 2.55 19.02
C ARG A 312 -21.89 2.11 17.82
N LEU A 313 -21.23 1.84 16.68
CA LEU A 313 -21.89 1.33 15.48
C LEU A 313 -22.24 -0.15 15.61
N HIS A 314 -21.34 -0.96 16.18
CA HIS A 314 -21.46 -2.43 16.20
C HIS A 314 -21.17 -3.06 17.57
N PRO A 315 -21.92 -2.75 18.64
CA PRO A 315 -21.59 -3.19 20.00
C PRO A 315 -21.60 -4.73 20.16
N ASP A 316 -22.41 -5.43 19.39
CA ASP A 316 -22.51 -6.89 19.41
C ASP A 316 -21.21 -7.58 18.93
N ASP A 317 -20.40 -6.89 18.13
CA ASP A 317 -19.11 -7.42 17.67
C ASP A 317 -18.11 -7.57 18.82
N TRP A 318 -18.21 -6.75 19.88
CA TRP A 318 -17.38 -6.87 21.07
C TRP A 318 -17.76 -8.03 21.99
N GLN A 319 -18.96 -8.58 21.81
CA GLN A 319 -19.42 -9.78 22.52
C GLN A 319 -19.12 -11.04 21.73
N THR A 320 -19.17 -10.96 20.39
CA THR A 320 -19.14 -12.13 19.50
C THR A 320 -17.78 -12.36 18.86
N TYR A 321 -17.08 -11.28 18.49
CA TYR A 321 -15.88 -11.33 17.66
C TYR A 321 -14.66 -10.75 18.38
N HIS A 322 -14.70 -9.55 18.93
CA HIS A 322 -13.55 -8.89 19.56
C HIS A 322 -13.33 -9.35 21.00
N THR A 323 -13.04 -10.65 21.17
CA THR A 323 -12.94 -11.31 22.49
C THR A 323 -11.54 -11.85 22.80
N ARG A 324 -10.59 -11.74 21.86
CA ARG A 324 -9.20 -12.19 22.07
C ARG A 324 -8.35 -11.04 22.61
N PHE A 325 -8.06 -11.05 23.91
CA PHE A 325 -7.20 -10.03 24.51
C PHE A 325 -5.71 -10.32 24.25
N VAL A 326 -5.01 -9.37 23.64
CA VAL A 326 -3.59 -9.47 23.27
C VAL A 326 -2.76 -8.50 24.10
N THR A 327 -1.54 -8.92 24.46
CA THR A 327 -0.56 -8.10 25.20
C THR A 327 0.85 -8.29 24.62
N PRO A 328 1.77 -7.32 24.81
CA PRO A 328 3.16 -7.45 24.39
C PRO A 328 4.02 -8.28 25.36
N GLN A 329 3.41 -9.08 26.24
CA GLN A 329 4.14 -9.70 27.35
C GLN A 329 5.22 -10.68 26.87
N GLU A 330 4.97 -11.47 25.82
CA GLU A 330 5.97 -12.41 25.31
C GLU A 330 7.20 -11.65 24.80
N PHE A 331 6.99 -10.62 23.98
CA PHE A 331 8.04 -9.72 23.47
C PHE A 331 8.85 -9.07 24.60
N LEU A 332 8.17 -8.52 25.62
CA LEU A 332 8.81 -7.88 26.78
C LEU A 332 9.51 -8.89 27.71
N SER A 333 9.07 -10.15 27.72
CA SER A 333 9.65 -11.21 28.55
C SER A 333 10.86 -11.88 27.89
N GLY A 334 10.90 -11.95 26.55
CA GLY A 334 12.04 -12.47 25.79
C GLY A 334 13.34 -11.66 25.98
N SER A 335 13.21 -10.41 26.46
CA SER A 335 14.32 -9.54 26.84
C SER A 335 14.80 -9.76 28.30
N ARG A 336 14.19 -10.66 29.07
CA ARG A 336 14.62 -11.01 30.44
C ARG A 336 15.42 -12.30 30.43
N PRO A 337 16.62 -12.35 31.07
CA PRO A 337 17.34 -13.61 31.22
C PRO A 337 16.47 -14.60 32.02
N ARG A 338 16.23 -15.78 31.45
CA ARG A 338 15.55 -16.88 32.16
C ARG A 338 16.35 -17.22 33.41
N ARG A 339 15.88 -16.80 34.59
CA ARG A 339 16.39 -17.34 35.85
C ARG A 339 16.05 -18.82 35.85
N ALA A 340 17.08 -19.67 35.78
CA ALA A 340 16.95 -21.08 36.06
C ALA A 340 16.39 -21.22 37.49
N THR A 341 15.13 -21.60 37.61
CA THR A 341 14.58 -22.08 38.87
C THR A 341 15.18 -23.47 39.12
N THR A 342 16.27 -23.50 39.88
CA THR A 342 16.70 -24.72 40.57
C THR A 342 15.60 -25.09 41.55
N GLN A 343 14.80 -26.10 41.22
CA GLN A 343 14.04 -26.82 42.23
C GLN A 343 15.06 -27.56 43.10
N ALA A 344 15.22 -27.10 44.33
CA ALA A 344 15.87 -27.89 45.38
C ALA A 344 14.96 -29.06 45.75
N LYS A 345 15.57 -30.25 45.84
CA LYS A 345 14.95 -31.53 46.18
C LYS A 345 14.24 -31.54 47.52
#